data_AF-A0A2W7GWC6-F1
#
_entry.id   AF-A0A2W7GWC6-F1
#
_cell.length_a   1.000
_cell.length_b   1.000
_cell.length_c   1.000
_cell.angle_alpha   90.00
_cell.angle_beta   90.00
_cell.angle_gamma   90.00
#
_symmetry.space_group_name_H-M   'P 1'
#
loop_
_entity.id
_entity.type
_entity.pdbx_description
1 polymer ?
#
loop_
_entity_poly.entity_id
_entity_poly.type
_entity_poly.pdbx_seq_one_letter_code
_entity_poly.pdbx_strand_id
1 'polypeptide(L)'
;MTSERKLSIASLIFKLIAIALIATGIYLLIKVSAQDLKTIAANFDKEGFKESISRIIDLLKKIIKYKLNLIIFGIGIILAITTYILDLIILSIASWKTQAFGKFILFITTLLPILWVISGFGNIGVIVKKRVYPA
;
A
#
# COMPACT_ATOMS: atom_id res chain seq x y z
N MET A 1 18.30 13.64 -17.32
CA MET A 1 17.10 12.88 -16.88
C MET A 1 16.10 13.89 -16.34
N THR A 2 14.86 13.91 -16.83
CA THR A 2 13.85 14.92 -16.43
C THR A 2 13.39 14.68 -14.99
N SER A 3 12.97 15.74 -14.28
CA SER A 3 12.48 15.66 -12.90
C SER A 3 11.30 14.70 -12.75
N GLU A 4 10.41 14.65 -13.75
CA GLU A 4 9.29 13.68 -13.84
C GLU A 4 9.77 12.22 -13.74
N ARG A 5 10.84 11.87 -14.44
CA ARG A 5 11.38 10.49 -14.42
C ARG A 5 12.02 10.15 -13.10
N LYS A 6 12.74 11.10 -12.49
CA LYS A 6 13.36 10.89 -11.18
C LYS A 6 12.29 10.61 -10.13
N LEU A 7 11.23 11.42 -10.12
CA LEU A 7 10.07 11.25 -9.23
C LEU A 7 9.31 9.95 -9.52
N SER A 8 9.15 9.57 -10.79
CA SER A 8 8.46 8.31 -11.15
C SER A 8 9.24 7.07 -10.70
N ILE A 9 10.57 7.07 -10.84
CA ILE A 9 11.42 5.97 -10.33
C ILE A 9 11.36 5.91 -8.81
N ALA A 10 11.48 7.05 -8.12
CA ALA A 10 11.37 7.10 -6.67
C ALA A 10 10.01 6.61 -6.17
N SER A 11 8.91 7.06 -6.80
CA SER A 11 7.54 6.60 -6.49
C SER A 11 7.41 5.09 -6.69
N LEU A 12 7.97 4.54 -7.78
CA LEU A 12 7.95 3.09 -8.04
C LEU A 12 8.68 2.28 -6.96
N ILE A 13 9.88 2.70 -6.57
CA ILE A 13 10.68 2.02 -5.54
C ILE A 13 9.94 2.04 -4.20
N PHE A 14 9.44 3.21 -3.80
CA PHE A 14 8.68 3.34 -2.55
C PHE A 14 7.36 2.55 -2.55
N LYS A 15 6.71 2.39 -3.71
CA LYS A 15 5.52 1.52 -3.84
C LYS A 15 5.86 0.07 -3.57
N LEU A 16 6.94 -0.44 -4.16
CA LEU A 16 7.37 -1.83 -3.93
C LEU A 16 7.66 -2.07 -2.45
N ILE A 17 8.34 -1.13 -1.80
CA ILE A 17 8.63 -1.20 -0.36
C ILE A 17 7.32 -1.13 0.45
N ALA A 18 6.42 -0.20 0.13
CA ALA A 18 5.13 -0.07 0.80
C ALA A 18 4.29 -1.34 0.70
N ILE A 19 4.18 -1.94 -0.50
CA ILE A 19 3.47 -3.19 -0.73
C ILE A 19 4.09 -4.32 0.10
N ALA A 20 5.41 -4.45 0.09
CA ALA A 20 6.11 -5.47 0.86
C ALA A 20 5.87 -5.31 2.37
N LEU A 21 5.92 -4.08 2.89
CA LEU A 21 5.69 -3.78 4.30
C LEU A 21 4.23 -4.03 4.72
N ILE A 22 3.27 -3.61 3.89
CA ILE A 22 1.84 -3.86 4.12
C ILE A 22 1.57 -5.37 4.12
N ALA A 23 2.06 -6.09 3.11
CA ALA A 23 1.88 -7.54 3.00
C ALA A 23 2.52 -8.29 4.18
N THR A 24 3.74 -7.90 4.57
CA THR A 24 4.44 -8.48 5.73
C THR A 24 3.70 -8.17 7.03
N GLY A 25 3.23 -6.94 7.20
CA GLY A 25 2.42 -6.54 8.35
C GLY A 25 1.13 -7.34 8.48
N ILE A 26 0.39 -7.51 7.37
CA ILE A 26 -0.83 -8.33 7.32
C ILE A 26 -0.51 -9.79 7.65
N TYR A 27 0.52 -10.36 7.02
CA TYR A 27 0.93 -11.74 7.27
C TYR A 27 1.26 -11.99 8.75
N LEU A 28 2.02 -11.08 9.37
CA LEU A 28 2.39 -11.17 10.78
C LEU A 28 1.19 -11.02 11.70
N LEU A 29 0.24 -10.12 11.39
CA LEU A 29 -1.00 -9.97 12.14
C LEU A 29 -1.86 -11.24 12.09
N ILE A 30 -2.02 -11.83 10.90
CA ILE A 30 -2.74 -13.09 10.72
C ILE A 30 -2.02 -14.22 11.47
N LYS A 31 -0.70 -14.33 11.35
CA LYS A 31 0.07 -15.38 12.03
C LYS A 31 -0.07 -15.31 13.56
N VAL A 32 -0.05 -14.11 14.14
CA VAL A 32 -0.22 -13.90 15.58
C VAL A 32 -1.64 -14.24 16.03
N SER A 33 -2.64 -14.00 15.18
CA SER A 33 -4.05 -14.13 15.55
C SER A 33 -4.71 -15.43 15.07
N ALA A 34 -4.12 -16.20 14.16
CA ALA A 34 -4.77 -17.32 13.48
C ALA A 34 -5.24 -18.43 14.43
N GLN A 35 -4.40 -18.81 15.41
CA GLN A 35 -4.73 -19.88 16.34
C GLN A 35 -5.78 -19.44 17.38
N ASP A 36 -5.68 -18.20 17.84
CA ASP A 36 -6.64 -17.61 18.77
C ASP A 36 -8.00 -17.34 18.07
N LEU A 37 -8.01 -16.88 16.81
CA LEU A 37 -9.20 -16.72 15.98
C LEU A 37 -9.92 -18.04 15.72
N LYS A 38 -9.16 -19.11 15.42
CA LYS A 38 -9.72 -20.46 15.25
C LYS A 38 -10.37 -20.96 16.54
N THR A 39 -9.75 -20.67 17.68
CA THR A 39 -10.27 -21.06 19.00
C THR A 39 -11.52 -20.28 19.36
N ILE A 40 -11.56 -18.98 19.07
CA ILE A 40 -12.77 -18.16 19.24
C ILE A 40 -13.89 -18.66 18.34
N ALA A 41 -13.61 -18.90 17.05
CA ALA A 41 -14.62 -19.37 16.10
C ALA A 41 -15.19 -20.74 16.48
N ALA A 42 -14.36 -21.68 16.94
CA ALA A 42 -14.80 -23.02 17.32
C ALA A 42 -15.65 -23.04 18.61
N ASN A 43 -15.46 -22.05 19.47
CA ASN A 43 -16.13 -21.97 20.77
C ASN A 43 -17.20 -20.87 20.83
N PHE A 44 -17.40 -20.09 19.76
CA PHE A 44 -18.30 -18.94 19.74
C PHE A 44 -19.76 -19.32 20.04
N ASP A 45 -20.20 -20.48 19.53
CA ASP A 45 -21.55 -21.00 19.75
C ASP A 45 -21.68 -21.79 21.07
N LYS A 46 -20.55 -22.13 21.70
CA LYS A 46 -20.49 -22.98 22.91
C LYS A 46 -20.27 -22.18 24.18
N GLU A 47 -19.65 -21.02 24.07
CA GLU A 47 -19.32 -20.13 25.19
C GLU A 47 -20.31 -18.98 25.25
N GLY A 48 -20.63 -18.53 26.46
CA GLY A 48 -21.52 -17.39 26.64
C GLY A 48 -20.89 -16.12 26.04
N PHE A 49 -21.73 -15.17 25.61
CA PHE A 49 -21.29 -13.89 24.99
C PHE A 49 -20.16 -13.19 25.76
N LYS A 50 -20.17 -13.27 27.09
CA LYS A 50 -19.17 -12.68 27.98
C LYS A 50 -17.77 -13.30 27.82
N GLU A 51 -17.67 -14.60 27.58
CA GLU A 51 -16.40 -15.32 27.42
C GLU A 51 -15.79 -15.09 26.02
N SER A 52 -16.64 -15.10 24.98
CA SER A 52 -16.24 -14.74 23.62
C SER A 52 -15.66 -13.32 23.55
N ILE A 53 -16.32 -12.35 24.20
CA ILE A 53 -15.83 -10.97 24.30
C ILE A 53 -14.47 -10.91 25.04
N SER A 54 -14.31 -11.63 26.15
CA SER A 54 -13.04 -11.65 26.91
C SER A 54 -11.87 -12.16 26.07
N ARG A 55 -12.08 -13.20 25.27
CA ARG A 55 -11.04 -13.74 24.36
C ARG A 55 -10.67 -12.78 23.24
N ILE A 56 -11.65 -12.08 22.68
CA ILE A 56 -11.40 -11.02 21.68
C ILE A 56 -10.56 -9.88 22.29
N ILE A 57 -10.88 -9.47 23.53
CA ILE A 57 -10.11 -8.44 24.25
C ILE A 57 -8.66 -8.89 24.49
N ASP A 58 -8.44 -10.15 24.87
CA ASP A 58 -7.09 -10.69 25.07
C ASP A 58 -6.29 -10.81 23.75
N LEU A 59 -6.96 -11.16 22.65
CA LEU A 59 -6.38 -11.10 21.31
C LEU A 59 -5.94 -9.69 20.94
N LEU A 60 -6.79 -8.69 21.18
CA LEU A 60 -6.46 -7.29 20.95
C LEU A 60 -5.25 -6.85 21.79
N LYS A 61 -5.19 -7.24 23.06
CA LYS A 61 -4.03 -6.97 23.92
C LYS A 61 -2.75 -7.63 23.39
N LYS A 62 -2.82 -8.88 22.90
CA LYS A 62 -1.68 -9.54 22.24
C LYS A 62 -1.24 -8.78 21.00
N ILE A 63 -2.16 -8.43 20.10
CA ILE A 63 -1.86 -7.67 18.88
C ILE A 63 -1.19 -6.33 19.22
N ILE A 64 -1.70 -5.62 20.24
CA ILE A 64 -1.09 -4.40 20.76
C ILE A 64 0.29 -4.67 21.37
N LYS A 65 0.54 -5.84 21.98
CA LYS A 65 1.86 -6.21 22.51
C LYS A 65 2.87 -6.46 21.39
N TYR A 66 2.42 -6.96 20.23
CA TYR A 66 3.22 -7.06 19.00
C TYR A 66 3.32 -5.71 18.25
N LYS A 67 3.59 -4.61 18.99
CA LYS A 67 3.70 -3.23 18.48
C LYS A 67 4.55 -3.11 17.23
N LEU A 68 5.62 -3.89 17.15
CA LEU A 68 6.56 -3.87 16.03
C LEU A 68 5.90 -4.25 14.70
N ASN A 69 4.95 -5.19 14.69
CA ASN A 69 4.22 -5.59 13.48
C ASN A 69 3.24 -4.49 13.03
N LEU A 70 2.58 -3.84 13.98
CA LEU A 70 1.72 -2.69 13.72
C LEU A 70 2.53 -1.48 13.22
N ILE A 71 3.74 -1.28 13.73
CA ILE A 71 4.67 -0.25 13.25
C ILE A 71 5.09 -0.52 11.81
N ILE A 72 5.50 -1.75 11.48
CA ILE A 72 5.85 -2.15 10.11
C ILE A 72 4.69 -1.90 9.15
N PHE A 73 3.48 -2.32 9.54
CA PHE A 73 2.27 -2.08 8.77
C PHE A 73 1.97 -0.58 8.60
N GLY A 74 2.10 0.20 9.68
CA GLY A 74 1.90 1.65 9.69
C GLY A 74 2.89 2.39 8.78
N ILE A 75 4.17 2.01 8.80
CA ILE A 75 5.20 2.57 7.90
C ILE A 75 4.84 2.27 6.44
N GLY A 76 4.35 1.05 6.16
CA GLY A 76 3.85 0.68 4.84
C GLY A 76 2.71 1.57 4.36
N ILE A 77 1.74 1.87 5.23
CA ILE A 77 0.62 2.78 4.92
C ILE A 77 1.12 4.21 4.66
N ILE A 78 2.03 4.72 5.50
CA ILE A 78 2.59 6.09 5.33
C ILE A 78 3.32 6.21 3.99
N LEU A 79 4.10 5.19 3.61
CA LEU A 79 4.76 5.15 2.30
C LEU A 79 3.76 5.05 1.14
N ALA A 80 2.65 4.33 1.32
CA ALA A 80 1.58 4.29 0.31
C ALA A 80 0.95 5.67 0.09
N ILE A 81 0.68 6.41 1.16
CA ILE A 81 0.17 7.79 1.08
C ILE A 81 1.20 8.71 0.42
N THR A 82 2.48 8.58 0.78
CA THR A 82 3.55 9.41 0.22
C THR A 82 3.69 9.19 -1.29
N THR A 83 3.63 7.95 -1.75
CA THR A 83 3.70 7.63 -3.18
C THR A 83 2.46 8.06 -3.94
N TYR A 84 1.28 8.03 -3.31
CA TYR A 84 0.07 8.63 -3.87
C TYR A 84 0.23 10.15 -4.08
N ILE A 85 0.80 10.86 -3.10
CA ILE A 85 1.12 12.29 -3.22
C ILE A 85 2.17 12.52 -4.33
N LEU A 86 3.20 11.69 -4.42
CA LEU A 86 4.19 11.76 -5.51
C LEU A 86 3.55 11.58 -6.88
N ASP A 87 2.60 10.65 -7.02
CA ASP A 87 1.89 10.45 -8.28
C ASP A 87 1.06 11.69 -8.68
N LEU A 88 0.41 12.35 -7.72
CA LEU A 88 -0.29 13.64 -7.95
C LEU A 88 0.67 14.75 -8.39
N ILE A 89 1.86 14.83 -7.80
CA ILE A 89 2.90 15.78 -8.19
C ILE A 89 3.42 15.47 -9.61
N ILE A 90 3.59 14.19 -9.94
CA ILE A 90 3.99 13.78 -11.30
C ILE A 90 2.92 14.20 -12.30
N LEU A 91 1.63 14.04 -11.98
CA LEU A 91 0.51 14.47 -12.82
C LEU A 91 0.44 15.99 -12.99
N SER A 92 0.81 16.78 -11.97
CA SER A 92 0.73 18.24 -12.02
C SER A 92 1.85 18.89 -12.84
N ILE A 93 3.05 18.30 -12.84
CA ILE A 93 4.21 18.79 -13.62
C ILE A 93 4.14 18.32 -15.09
N ALA A 94 3.37 17.26 -15.32
CA ALA A 94 3.34 16.50 -16.55
C ALA A 94 2.72 17.24 -17.76
N SER A 95 3.53 17.47 -18.81
CA SER A 95 2.97 17.89 -20.12
C SER A 95 2.23 16.73 -20.85
N TRP A 96 0.94 16.91 -21.14
CA TRP A 96 0.06 15.89 -21.75
C TRP A 96 0.47 15.47 -23.17
N LYS A 97 1.20 16.32 -23.90
CA LYS A 97 1.52 16.12 -25.33
C LYS A 97 2.41 14.92 -25.65
N THR A 98 3.14 14.34 -24.69
CA THR A 98 4.17 13.32 -25.01
C THR A 98 4.10 12.02 -24.21
N GLN A 99 3.12 11.87 -23.31
CA GLN A 99 3.03 10.74 -22.36
C GLN A 99 1.57 10.40 -21.99
N ALA A 100 0.62 10.62 -22.91
CA ALA A 100 -0.82 10.58 -22.64
C ALA A 100 -1.29 9.25 -22.01
N PHE A 101 -0.75 8.11 -22.43
CA PHE A 101 -1.16 6.79 -21.91
C PHE A 101 -0.71 6.53 -20.45
N GLY A 102 0.57 6.73 -20.13
CA GLY A 102 1.07 6.57 -18.75
C GLY A 102 0.42 7.56 -17.78
N LYS A 103 0.11 8.77 -18.27
CA LYS A 103 -0.59 9.82 -17.51
C LYS A 103 -2.08 9.54 -17.35
N PHE A 104 -2.72 8.94 -18.34
CA PHE A 104 -4.11 8.50 -18.23
C PHE A 104 -4.25 7.42 -17.15
N ILE A 105 -3.34 6.44 -17.13
CA ILE A 105 -3.32 5.41 -16.07
C ILE A 105 -3.08 6.07 -14.71
N LEU A 106 -2.08 6.97 -14.58
CA LEU A 106 -1.84 7.71 -13.33
C LEU A 106 -3.09 8.49 -12.90
N PHE A 107 -3.74 9.21 -13.81
CA PHE A 107 -4.92 10.03 -13.54
C PHE A 107 -6.10 9.19 -13.02
N ILE A 108 -6.44 8.10 -13.70
CA ILE A 108 -7.53 7.20 -13.28
C ILE A 108 -7.22 6.54 -11.93
N THR A 109 -5.97 6.14 -11.73
CA THR A 109 -5.55 5.46 -10.49
C THR A 109 -5.38 6.42 -9.31
N THR A 110 -5.17 7.73 -9.55
CA THR A 110 -5.27 8.76 -8.52
C THR A 110 -6.71 9.14 -8.20
N LEU A 111 -7.64 9.08 -9.16
CA LEU A 111 -9.07 9.31 -8.89
C LEU A 111 -9.70 8.22 -8.02
N LEU A 112 -9.13 7.02 -8.04
CA LEU A 112 -9.59 5.87 -7.29
C LEU A 112 -8.48 5.38 -6.35
N PRO A 113 -8.44 5.83 -5.08
CA PRO A 113 -7.38 5.48 -4.13
C PRO A 113 -7.17 3.96 -3.95
N ILE A 114 -8.22 3.16 -4.16
CA ILE A 114 -8.16 1.70 -4.13
C ILE A 114 -7.32 1.10 -5.26
N LEU A 115 -7.10 1.84 -6.34
CA LEU A 115 -6.28 1.46 -7.50
C LEU A 115 -4.86 2.00 -7.42
N TRP A 116 -4.42 2.54 -6.28
CA TRP A 116 -3.07 3.10 -6.08
C TRP A 116 -1.94 2.12 -6.46
N VAL A 117 -2.14 0.81 -6.30
CA VAL A 117 -1.13 -0.18 -6.74
C VAL A 117 -0.94 -0.16 -8.26
N ILE A 118 -2.02 0.08 -9.01
CA ILE A 118 -2.05 0.09 -10.48
C ILE A 118 -1.39 1.35 -11.04
N SER A 119 -1.30 2.43 -10.26
CA SER A 119 -0.60 3.65 -10.67
C SER A 119 0.90 3.41 -10.91
N GLY A 120 1.45 2.30 -10.41
CA GLY A 120 2.79 1.81 -10.76
C GLY A 120 3.00 1.59 -12.27
N PHE A 121 1.98 1.12 -13.01
CA PHE A 121 2.06 0.96 -14.47
C PHE A 121 2.15 2.30 -15.19
N GLY A 122 1.46 3.32 -14.68
CA GLY A 122 1.57 4.68 -15.20
C GLY A 122 2.97 5.26 -14.96
N ASN A 123 3.56 5.03 -13.79
CA ASN A 123 4.96 5.41 -13.51
C ASN A 123 5.95 4.70 -14.46
N ILE A 124 5.75 3.41 -14.77
CA ILE A 124 6.57 2.69 -15.76
C ILE A 124 6.44 3.35 -17.15
N GLY A 125 5.22 3.72 -17.56
CA GLY A 125 4.98 4.43 -18.82
C GLY A 125 5.72 5.78 -18.91
N VAL A 126 5.83 6.51 -17.80
CA VAL A 126 6.62 7.76 -17.72
C VAL A 126 8.13 7.49 -17.78
N ILE A 127 8.60 6.41 -17.17
CA ILE A 127 10.02 6.01 -17.11
C ILE A 127 10.55 5.55 -18.47
N VAL A 128 9.82 4.67 -19.15
CA VAL A 128 10.27 3.94 -20.35
C VAL A 128 10.40 4.81 -21.60
N LYS A 129 9.85 6.04 -21.59
CA LYS A 129 9.99 6.97 -22.71
C LYS A 129 11.48 7.10 -23.12
N LYS A 130 11.83 6.81 -24.38
CA LYS A 130 13.10 7.27 -24.97
C LYS A 130 12.96 8.74 -25.39
N ARG A 131 14.04 9.53 -25.38
CA ARG A 131 14.00 10.86 -26.00
C ARG A 131 13.59 10.67 -27.47
N VAL A 132 12.41 11.13 -27.83
CA VAL A 132 12.14 11.61 -29.19
C VAL A 132 12.51 13.08 -29.06
N TYR A 133 13.78 13.49 -29.16
CA TYR A 133 14.68 13.49 -30.33
C TYR A 133 16.17 13.27 -29.94
N PRO A 134 17.03 12.76 -30.84
CA PRO A 134 18.44 13.15 -30.94
C PRO A 134 18.59 14.42 -31.80
N ALA A 135 19.57 15.26 -31.42
CA ALA A 135 20.02 16.51 -32.03
C ALA A 135 19.02 17.68 -32.00
#